data_AF-A0A0Z8U6Y5-F1
#
_entry.id   AF-A0A0Z8U6Y5-F1
#
_cell.length_a   1.000
_cell.length_b   1.000
_cell.length_c   1.000
_cell.angle_alpha   90.00
_cell.angle_beta   90.00
_cell.angle_gamma   90.00
#
_symmetry.space_group_name_H-M   'P 1'
#
loop_
_entity.id
_entity.type
_entity.pdbx_description
1 polymer ?
#
loop_
_entity_poly.entity_id
_entity_poly.type
_entity_poly.pdbx_seq_one_letter_code
_entity_poly.pdbx_strand_id
1 'polypeptide(L)'
;MRATIKDVAKLAGVSPSTVTRVIQNSSAISQKTKDLVRKAMADLNYHPNLNARSLVSSYTQVIGLVLPDDSDVFYQNPFFPTALRGISQVAADHNYAIQISTGKNEEQRLEAISQMVYGKRVDGLIFLYSKPDDPLVQLAIQHKFPFLILGKADSPFISLVDNDNIQAGFEATNYFINKGYKNIAFVAGNKELVVSQDRYTGYKNALKSHNIPLDENKVKFVSGFLLEDSAYKIS
;
A
#
# COMPACT_ATOMS: atom_id res chain seq x y z
N MET A 1 20.09 -16.38 -27.38
CA MET A 1 20.35 -14.95 -27.09
C MET A 1 19.00 -14.23 -27.15
N ARG A 2 18.64 -13.40 -26.15
CA ARG A 2 17.35 -12.70 -26.14
C ARG A 2 17.41 -11.57 -27.18
N ALA A 3 16.45 -11.51 -28.10
CA ALA A 3 16.40 -10.46 -29.11
C ALA A 3 16.42 -9.07 -28.44
N THR A 4 17.09 -8.12 -29.07
CA THR A 4 17.23 -6.73 -28.58
C THR A 4 16.39 -5.78 -29.42
N ILE A 5 16.19 -4.55 -28.94
CA ILE A 5 15.51 -3.50 -29.71
C ILE A 5 16.23 -3.18 -31.02
N LYS A 6 17.56 -3.41 -31.08
CA LYS A 6 18.36 -3.23 -32.29
C LYS A 6 18.06 -4.32 -33.33
N ASP A 7 17.81 -5.55 -32.88
CA ASP A 7 17.48 -6.67 -33.76
C ASP A 7 16.09 -6.47 -34.39
N VAL A 8 15.11 -6.01 -33.59
CA VAL A 8 13.78 -5.63 -34.09
C VAL A 8 13.87 -4.50 -35.10
N ALA A 9 14.63 -3.45 -34.79
CA ALA A 9 14.83 -2.31 -35.69
C ALA A 9 15.42 -2.74 -37.03
N LYS A 10 16.42 -3.63 -37.00
CA LYS A 10 17.06 -4.21 -38.18
C LYS A 10 16.08 -5.03 -39.02
N LEU A 11 15.28 -5.92 -38.39
CA LEU A 11 14.31 -6.76 -39.09
C LEU A 11 13.16 -5.94 -39.70
N ALA A 12 12.71 -4.90 -39.00
CA ALA A 12 11.63 -4.01 -39.47
C ALA A 12 12.11 -2.92 -40.44
N GLY A 13 13.43 -2.76 -40.65
CA GLY A 13 14.00 -1.73 -41.53
C GLY A 13 13.82 -0.30 -41.01
N VAL A 14 13.83 -0.10 -39.68
CA VAL A 14 13.65 1.21 -39.04
C VAL A 14 14.75 1.50 -38.01
N SER A 15 14.78 2.71 -37.45
CA SER A 15 15.68 3.03 -36.34
C SER A 15 15.20 2.43 -35.01
N PRO A 16 16.09 2.17 -34.03
CA PRO A 16 15.69 1.79 -32.67
C PRO A 16 14.74 2.79 -32.01
N SER A 17 14.90 4.10 -32.28
CA SER A 17 14.01 5.15 -31.80
C SER A 17 12.58 5.02 -32.36
N THR A 18 12.44 4.54 -33.61
CA THR A 18 11.13 4.24 -34.21
C THR A 18 10.47 3.07 -33.51
N VAL A 19 11.23 2.02 -33.19
CA VAL A 19 10.72 0.86 -32.42
C VAL A 19 10.20 1.30 -31.05
N THR A 20 10.95 2.15 -30.32
CA THR A 20 10.50 2.72 -29.04
C THR A 20 9.17 3.47 -29.18
N ARG A 21 9.02 4.30 -30.23
CA ARG A 21 7.78 5.06 -30.47
C ARG A 21 6.61 4.16 -30.84
N VAL A 22 6.84 3.06 -31.55
CA VAL A 22 5.81 2.05 -31.82
C VAL A 22 5.37 1.33 -30.54
N ILE A 23 6.33 0.96 -29.68
CA ILE A 23 6.05 0.34 -28.37
C ILE A 23 5.21 1.29 -27.50
N GLN A 24 5.52 2.58 -27.52
CA GLN A 24 4.75 3.64 -26.83
C GLN A 24 3.42 3.99 -27.53
N ASN A 25 3.09 3.31 -28.64
CA ASN A 25 1.93 3.57 -29.49
C ASN A 25 1.79 5.05 -29.94
N SER A 26 2.91 5.75 -30.14
CA SER A 26 2.95 7.16 -30.50
C SER A 26 2.11 7.48 -31.74
N SER A 27 1.37 8.60 -31.71
CA SER A 27 0.63 9.12 -32.86
C SER A 27 1.53 9.61 -34.00
N ALA A 28 2.81 9.87 -33.73
CA ALA A 28 3.78 10.33 -34.71
C ALA A 28 4.26 9.22 -35.68
N ILE A 29 3.84 7.97 -35.48
CA ILE A 29 4.23 6.83 -36.32
C ILE A 29 3.02 6.33 -37.10
N SER A 30 3.19 6.18 -38.42
CA SER A 30 2.13 5.67 -39.30
C SER A 30 1.69 4.27 -38.89
N GLN A 31 0.42 3.93 -39.14
CA GLN A 31 -0.11 2.59 -38.83
C GLN A 31 0.70 1.50 -39.55
N LYS A 32 1.06 1.72 -40.83
CA LYS A 32 1.91 0.82 -41.62
C LYS A 32 3.23 0.51 -40.91
N THR A 33 3.91 1.52 -40.37
CA THR A 33 5.17 1.33 -39.62
C THR A 33 4.93 0.62 -38.29
N LYS A 34 3.83 0.90 -37.59
CA LYS A 34 3.47 0.17 -36.36
C LYS A 34 3.29 -1.32 -36.63
N ASP A 35 2.61 -1.67 -37.71
CA ASP A 35 2.33 -3.07 -38.07
C ASP A 35 3.62 -3.82 -38.45
N LEU A 36 4.50 -3.20 -39.24
CA LEU A 36 5.83 -3.74 -39.58
C LEU A 36 6.66 -4.04 -38.34
N VAL A 37 6.75 -3.10 -37.41
CA VAL A 37 7.54 -3.26 -36.19
C VAL A 37 6.92 -4.31 -35.27
N ARG A 38 5.58 -4.32 -35.08
CA ARG A 38 4.90 -5.33 -34.26
C ARG A 38 5.08 -6.74 -34.81
N LYS A 39 5.06 -6.90 -36.14
CA LYS A 39 5.39 -8.18 -36.79
C LYS A 39 6.82 -8.61 -36.49
N ALA A 40 7.81 -7.73 -36.68
CA ALA A 40 9.20 -8.04 -36.36
C ALA A 40 9.42 -8.38 -34.88
N MET A 41 8.67 -7.75 -33.95
CA MET A 41 8.70 -8.11 -32.53
C MET A 41 8.17 -9.54 -32.30
N ALA A 42 7.06 -9.91 -32.94
CA ALA A 42 6.49 -11.25 -32.85
C ALA A 42 7.42 -12.32 -33.44
N ASP A 43 7.96 -12.08 -34.64
CA ASP A 43 8.87 -13.00 -35.33
C ASP A 43 10.15 -13.28 -34.52
N LEU A 44 10.63 -12.28 -33.76
CA LEU A 44 11.82 -12.41 -32.91
C LEU A 44 11.51 -12.83 -31.46
N ASN A 45 10.23 -13.04 -31.13
CA ASN A 45 9.76 -13.23 -29.75
C ASN A 45 10.32 -12.16 -28.79
N TYR A 46 10.35 -10.91 -29.27
CA TYR A 46 10.89 -9.76 -28.55
C TYR A 46 9.84 -9.17 -27.60
N HIS A 47 10.21 -9.07 -26.32
CA HIS A 47 9.45 -8.36 -25.31
C HIS A 47 10.23 -7.11 -24.87
N PRO A 48 9.58 -5.92 -24.83
CA PRO A 48 10.20 -4.72 -24.31
C PRO A 48 10.76 -4.94 -22.91
N ASN A 49 12.01 -4.56 -22.69
CA ASN A 49 12.63 -4.63 -21.37
C ASN A 49 12.24 -3.38 -20.56
N LEU A 50 11.37 -3.55 -19.56
CA LEU A 50 10.91 -2.47 -18.69
C LEU A 50 12.08 -1.78 -17.95
N ASN A 51 13.12 -2.53 -17.57
CA ASN A 51 14.31 -1.95 -16.91
C ASN A 51 15.12 -1.06 -17.86
N ALA A 52 15.19 -1.42 -19.15
CA ALA A 52 15.83 -0.56 -20.16
C ALA A 52 14.99 0.69 -20.45
N ARG A 53 13.66 0.60 -20.27
CA ARG A 53 12.73 1.73 -20.42
C ARG A 53 12.80 2.69 -19.23
N SER A 54 12.92 2.20 -17.99
CA SER A 54 13.01 3.05 -16.81
C SER A 54 14.28 3.90 -16.79
N LEU A 55 15.40 3.34 -17.27
CA LEU A 55 16.67 4.07 -17.44
C LEU A 55 16.56 5.30 -18.35
N VAL A 56 15.64 5.28 -19.33
CA VAL A 56 15.44 6.39 -20.28
C VAL A 56 14.28 7.30 -19.86
N SER A 57 13.23 6.73 -19.27
CA SER A 57 11.99 7.47 -18.93
C SER A 57 11.96 8.07 -17.54
N SER A 58 12.98 7.83 -16.71
CA SER A 58 13.08 8.26 -15.29
C SER A 58 11.98 7.74 -14.35
N TYR A 59 10.99 7.00 -14.86
CA TYR A 59 9.93 6.31 -14.12
C TYR A 59 10.13 4.79 -14.17
N THR A 60 9.91 4.15 -13.04
CA THR A 60 10.02 2.69 -12.86
C THR A 60 8.74 1.96 -13.25
N GLN A 61 7.59 2.65 -13.20
CA GLN A 61 6.26 2.04 -13.22
C GLN A 61 6.09 0.96 -12.15
N VAL A 62 6.64 1.20 -10.96
CA VAL A 62 6.48 0.33 -9.80
C VAL A 62 6.00 1.15 -8.62
N ILE A 63 4.98 0.68 -7.90
CA ILE A 63 4.58 1.21 -6.59
C ILE A 63 5.11 0.29 -5.50
N GLY A 64 5.75 0.87 -4.49
CA GLY A 64 6.18 0.17 -3.30
C GLY A 64 5.06 0.07 -2.27
N LEU A 65 4.83 -1.11 -1.70
CA LEU A 65 3.94 -1.31 -0.56
C LEU A 65 4.74 -1.56 0.70
N VAL A 66 4.42 -0.84 1.77
CA VAL A 66 5.02 -1.02 3.08
C VAL A 66 3.99 -1.64 3.99
N LEU A 67 4.24 -2.89 4.38
CA LEU A 67 3.36 -3.65 5.26
C LEU A 67 3.60 -3.28 6.74
N PRO A 68 2.62 -3.49 7.63
CA PRO A 68 2.83 -3.46 9.09
C PRO A 68 3.96 -4.42 9.52
N ASP A 69 4.53 -4.22 10.72
CA ASP A 69 5.62 -5.08 11.21
C ASP A 69 5.18 -6.52 11.51
N ASP A 70 3.93 -6.70 11.93
CA ASP A 70 3.34 -7.98 12.27
C ASP A 70 2.82 -8.68 11.02
N SER A 71 3.71 -9.46 10.40
CA SER A 71 3.39 -10.19 9.18
C SER A 71 2.29 -11.22 9.39
N ASP A 72 2.19 -11.84 10.57
CA ASP A 72 1.22 -12.89 10.82
C ASP A 72 -0.19 -12.31 10.94
N VAL A 73 -0.36 -11.20 11.65
CA VAL A 73 -1.62 -10.46 11.69
C VAL A 73 -1.98 -9.91 10.31
N PHE A 74 -0.99 -9.47 9.52
CA PHE A 74 -1.23 -9.02 8.14
C PHE A 74 -1.80 -10.13 7.25
N TYR A 75 -1.22 -11.33 7.28
CA TYR A 75 -1.66 -12.43 6.44
C TYR A 75 -2.98 -13.06 6.88
N GLN A 76 -3.30 -12.98 8.17
CA GLN A 76 -4.52 -13.57 8.73
C GLN A 76 -5.71 -12.60 8.75
N ASN A 77 -5.47 -11.29 8.72
CA ASN A 77 -6.54 -10.29 8.71
C ASN A 77 -7.09 -10.09 7.27
N PRO A 78 -8.39 -10.38 7.02
CA PRO A 78 -8.99 -10.30 5.68
C PRO A 78 -9.02 -8.88 5.09
N PHE A 79 -8.80 -7.84 5.90
CA PHE A 79 -8.66 -6.47 5.42
C PHE A 79 -7.53 -6.33 4.41
N PHE A 80 -6.35 -6.88 4.70
CA PHE A 80 -5.16 -6.64 3.87
C PHE A 80 -5.20 -7.31 2.50
N PRO A 81 -5.61 -8.58 2.34
CA PRO A 81 -5.83 -9.17 1.03
C PRO A 81 -6.85 -8.39 0.18
N THR A 82 -7.90 -7.87 0.82
CA THR A 82 -8.93 -7.07 0.14
C THR A 82 -8.38 -5.72 -0.33
N ALA A 83 -7.62 -5.03 0.54
CA ALA A 83 -6.95 -3.77 0.18
C ALA A 83 -5.92 -3.99 -0.94
N LEU A 84 -5.08 -5.03 -0.83
CA LEU A 84 -4.10 -5.39 -1.84
C LEU A 84 -4.76 -5.71 -3.19
N ARG A 85 -5.91 -6.40 -3.20
CA ARG A 85 -6.68 -6.64 -4.42
C ARG A 85 -7.09 -5.33 -5.09
N GLY A 86 -7.64 -4.39 -4.32
CA GLY A 86 -8.05 -3.08 -4.85
C GLY A 86 -6.86 -2.30 -5.43
N ILE A 87 -5.75 -2.23 -4.69
CA ILE A 87 -4.51 -1.60 -5.15
C ILE A 87 -3.99 -2.27 -6.42
N SER A 88 -3.97 -3.60 -6.47
CA SER A 88 -3.47 -4.38 -7.60
C SER A 88 -4.29 -4.18 -8.87
N GLN A 89 -5.61 -4.07 -8.75
CA GLN A 89 -6.48 -3.80 -9.91
C GLN A 89 -6.19 -2.43 -10.51
N VAL A 90 -6.14 -1.38 -9.68
CA VAL A 90 -5.85 -0.01 -10.14
C VAL A 90 -4.43 0.10 -10.70
N ALA A 91 -3.45 -0.54 -10.06
CA ALA A 91 -2.07 -0.58 -10.56
C ALA A 91 -2.00 -1.25 -11.93
N ALA A 92 -2.70 -2.37 -12.13
CA ALA A 92 -2.76 -3.07 -13.41
C ALA A 92 -3.36 -2.20 -14.52
N ASP A 93 -4.47 -1.49 -14.24
CA ASP A 93 -5.11 -0.57 -15.19
C ASP A 93 -4.16 0.55 -15.66
N HIS A 94 -3.21 0.93 -14.79
CA HIS A 94 -2.22 1.98 -15.06
C HIS A 94 -0.84 1.44 -15.49
N ASN A 95 -0.71 0.13 -15.73
CA ASN A 95 0.54 -0.54 -16.07
C ASN A 95 1.65 -0.36 -15.02
N TYR A 96 1.27 -0.29 -13.74
CA TYR A 96 2.18 -0.30 -12.61
C TYR A 96 2.34 -1.72 -12.06
N ALA A 97 3.58 -2.12 -11.81
CA ALA A 97 3.87 -3.29 -10.98
C ALA A 97 3.86 -2.91 -9.49
N ILE A 98 3.76 -3.91 -8.63
CA ILE A 98 3.79 -3.76 -7.18
C ILE A 98 5.04 -4.42 -6.63
N GLN A 99 5.78 -3.70 -5.78
CA GLN A 99 6.90 -4.23 -5.03
C GLN A 99 6.60 -4.14 -3.54
N ILE A 100 6.70 -5.24 -2.80
CA ILE A 100 6.45 -5.25 -1.36
C ILE A 100 7.76 -5.08 -0.61
N SER A 101 7.78 -4.19 0.39
CA SER A 101 8.90 -4.03 1.32
C SER A 101 8.80 -5.08 2.42
N THR A 102 9.89 -5.80 2.65
CA THR A 102 9.96 -6.89 3.63
C THR A 102 11.10 -6.66 4.61
N GLY A 103 10.89 -6.96 5.88
CA GLY A 103 11.92 -6.93 6.91
C GLY A 103 11.36 -7.45 8.22
N LYS A 104 12.19 -8.14 9.02
CA LYS A 104 11.77 -8.75 10.30
C LYS A 104 11.78 -7.76 11.46
N ASN A 105 12.47 -6.65 11.29
CA ASN A 105 12.59 -5.59 12.29
C ASN A 105 12.64 -4.23 11.58
N GLU A 106 12.58 -3.16 12.37
CA GLU A 106 12.55 -1.79 11.86
C GLU A 106 13.78 -1.45 11.02
N GLU A 107 14.98 -1.87 11.43
CA GLU A 107 16.23 -1.63 10.70
C GLU A 107 16.20 -2.23 9.28
N GLN A 108 15.80 -3.50 9.15
CA GLN A 108 15.67 -4.16 7.85
C GLN A 108 14.59 -3.52 6.98
N ARG A 109 13.47 -3.09 7.59
CA ARG A 109 12.41 -2.38 6.87
C ARG A 109 12.90 -1.01 6.38
N LEU A 110 13.68 -0.30 7.19
CA LEU A 110 14.28 0.98 6.83
C LEU A 110 15.28 0.82 5.69
N GLU A 111 16.12 -0.21 5.73
CA GLU A 111 17.02 -0.55 4.63
C GLU A 111 16.25 -0.87 3.35
N ALA A 112 15.21 -1.71 3.43
CA ALA A 112 14.40 -2.09 2.28
C ALA A 112 13.74 -0.87 1.61
N ILE A 113 13.14 0.03 2.40
CA ILE A 113 12.55 1.28 1.89
C ILE A 113 13.63 2.21 1.33
N SER A 114 14.77 2.34 2.02
CA SER A 114 15.92 3.10 1.54
C SER A 114 16.36 2.62 0.15
N GLN A 115 16.48 1.31 -0.05
CA GLN A 115 16.83 0.75 -1.35
C GLN A 115 15.76 1.03 -2.42
N MET A 116 14.47 1.06 -2.06
CA MET A 116 13.39 1.43 -2.98
C MET A 116 13.49 2.88 -3.42
N VAL A 117 13.71 3.79 -2.47
CA VAL A 117 13.77 5.24 -2.66
C VAL A 117 15.06 5.64 -3.38
N TYR A 118 16.23 5.34 -2.81
CA TYR A 118 17.52 5.73 -3.38
C TYR A 118 17.84 4.99 -4.67
N GLY A 119 17.50 3.71 -4.72
CA GLY A 119 17.73 2.88 -5.90
C GLY A 119 16.79 3.19 -7.05
N LYS A 120 15.84 4.13 -6.87
CA LYS A 120 14.75 4.42 -7.81
C LYS A 120 14.16 3.11 -8.34
N ARG A 121 13.76 2.23 -7.43
CA ARG A 121 13.11 0.95 -7.77
C ARG A 121 11.59 1.09 -7.85
N VAL A 122 11.06 2.13 -7.23
CA VAL A 122 9.63 2.48 -7.22
C VAL A 122 9.47 3.97 -7.52
N ASP A 123 8.27 4.38 -7.95
CA ASP A 123 7.89 5.77 -8.22
C ASP A 123 7.13 6.41 -7.05
N GLY A 124 6.62 5.59 -6.13
CA GLY A 124 5.89 6.02 -4.95
C GLY A 124 5.71 4.89 -3.94
N LEU A 125 5.35 5.25 -2.70
CA LEU A 125 5.09 4.30 -1.61
C LEU A 125 3.63 4.36 -1.13
N ILE A 126 3.09 3.22 -0.70
CA ILE A 126 1.84 3.13 0.05
C ILE A 126 2.12 2.42 1.36
N PHE A 127 1.93 3.13 2.48
CA PHE A 127 2.01 2.54 3.81
C PHE A 127 0.64 1.95 4.16
N LEU A 128 0.56 0.64 4.39
CA LEU A 128 -0.70 -0.05 4.72
C LEU A 128 -1.03 -0.01 6.22
N TYR A 129 -0.51 0.98 6.93
CA TYR A 129 -0.73 1.19 8.35
C TYR A 129 -0.46 2.65 8.70
N SER A 130 -0.91 3.04 9.88
CA SER A 130 -0.63 4.35 10.46
C SER A 130 -0.10 4.18 11.88
N LYS A 131 1.13 4.69 12.09
CA LYS A 131 1.83 4.70 13.38
C LYS A 131 2.39 6.11 13.60
N PRO A 132 2.17 6.73 14.77
CA PRO A 132 2.79 8.01 15.10
C PRO A 132 4.31 7.92 15.09
N ASP A 133 4.96 9.00 14.68
CA ASP A 133 6.43 9.13 14.67
C ASP A 133 7.16 7.99 13.94
N ASP A 134 6.55 7.41 12.89
CA ASP A 134 7.14 6.29 12.15
C ASP A 134 8.42 6.70 11.38
N PRO A 135 9.59 6.13 11.71
CA PRO A 135 10.84 6.45 11.03
C PRO A 135 10.82 6.14 9.53
N LEU A 136 10.03 5.15 9.09
CA LEU A 136 9.89 4.77 7.68
C LEU A 136 9.16 5.86 6.88
N VAL A 137 8.14 6.46 7.48
CA VAL A 137 7.42 7.61 6.90
C VAL A 137 8.31 8.85 6.91
N GLN A 138 9.06 9.09 8.01
CA GLN A 138 9.99 10.20 8.10
C GLN A 138 11.06 10.15 6.99
N LEU A 139 11.57 8.95 6.64
CA LEU A 139 12.49 8.79 5.53
C LEU A 139 11.87 9.26 4.20
N ALA A 140 10.63 8.85 3.90
CA ALA A 140 9.94 9.28 2.69
C ALA A 140 9.74 10.81 2.64
N ILE A 141 9.39 11.42 3.79
CA ILE A 141 9.25 12.88 3.93
C ILE A 141 10.58 13.60 3.68
N GLN A 142 11.66 13.17 4.34
CA GLN A 142 12.99 13.78 4.22
C GLN A 142 13.49 13.77 2.77
N HIS A 143 13.18 12.70 2.03
CA HIS A 143 13.54 12.57 0.61
C HIS A 143 12.57 13.22 -0.35
N LYS A 144 11.49 13.86 0.14
CA LYS A 144 10.39 14.39 -0.68
C LYS A 144 9.88 13.34 -1.68
N PHE A 145 9.89 12.08 -1.26
CA PHE A 145 9.49 10.96 -2.09
C PHE A 145 7.95 10.86 -2.09
N PRO A 146 7.29 10.61 -3.23
CA PRO A 146 5.83 10.49 -3.24
C PRO A 146 5.36 9.29 -2.39
N PHE A 147 4.44 9.53 -1.46
CA PHE A 147 3.83 8.44 -0.69
C PHE A 147 2.40 8.77 -0.25
N LEU A 148 1.65 7.72 0.12
CA LEU A 148 0.36 7.84 0.80
C LEU A 148 0.28 6.88 2.00
N ILE A 149 -0.56 7.22 2.98
CA ILE A 149 -0.88 6.37 4.13
C ILE A 149 -2.30 5.84 3.97
N LEU A 150 -2.46 4.51 4.01
CA LEU A 150 -3.77 3.87 4.19
C LEU A 150 -4.05 3.81 5.70
N GLY A 151 -4.84 4.77 6.16
CA GLY A 151 -5.03 5.13 7.56
C GLY A 151 -4.81 6.62 7.76
N LYS A 152 -4.92 7.07 9.01
CA LYS A 152 -4.75 8.48 9.37
C LYS A 152 -3.29 8.93 9.22
N ALA A 153 -3.08 10.22 8.97
CA ALA A 153 -1.76 10.82 9.02
C ALA A 153 -1.74 11.96 10.05
N ASP A 154 -0.59 12.18 10.68
CA ASP A 154 -0.42 13.21 11.72
C ASP A 154 -0.25 14.63 11.14
N SER A 155 -0.18 14.75 9.81
CA SER A 155 0.03 16.02 9.12
C SER A 155 -0.97 16.18 7.96
N PRO A 156 -1.59 17.36 7.80
CA PRO A 156 -2.50 17.63 6.68
C PRO A 156 -1.79 17.67 5.32
N PHE A 157 -0.45 17.68 5.31
CA PHE A 157 0.35 17.68 4.09
C PHE A 157 0.69 16.26 3.58
N ILE A 158 0.31 15.23 4.33
CA ILE A 158 0.50 13.83 3.95
C ILE A 158 -0.77 13.31 3.29
N SER A 159 -0.63 12.73 2.09
CA SER A 159 -1.76 12.10 1.40
C SER A 159 -2.21 10.86 2.17
N LEU A 160 -3.52 10.74 2.39
CA LEU A 160 -4.09 9.65 3.16
C LEU A 160 -5.41 9.14 2.57
N VAL A 161 -5.73 7.89 2.88
CA VAL A 161 -7.06 7.30 2.69
C VAL A 161 -7.42 6.61 4.00
N ASP A 162 -8.44 7.08 4.70
CA ASP A 162 -8.86 6.53 5.99
C ASP A 162 -10.38 6.45 6.11
N ASN A 163 -10.83 5.66 7.08
CA ASN A 163 -12.19 5.68 7.59
C ASN A 163 -12.26 6.63 8.79
N ASP A 164 -13.45 7.14 9.10
CA ASP A 164 -13.68 7.78 10.39
C ASP A 164 -13.76 6.72 11.50
N ASN A 165 -12.59 6.34 12.02
CA ASN A 165 -12.45 5.30 13.02
C ASN A 165 -13.00 5.73 14.40
N ILE A 166 -13.04 7.04 14.67
CA ILE A 166 -13.67 7.58 15.89
C ILE A 166 -15.18 7.38 15.78
N GLN A 167 -15.77 7.78 14.66
CA GLN A 167 -17.20 7.59 14.41
C GLN A 167 -17.56 6.10 14.40
N ALA A 168 -16.77 5.25 13.76
CA ALA A 168 -17.02 3.81 13.75
C ALA A 168 -17.00 3.18 15.16
N GLY A 169 -16.04 3.57 16.01
CA GLY A 169 -15.99 3.12 17.40
C GLY A 169 -17.18 3.62 18.23
N PHE A 170 -17.61 4.85 17.98
CA PHE A 170 -18.78 5.44 18.61
C PHE A 170 -20.06 4.70 18.22
N GLU A 171 -20.31 4.53 16.91
CA GLU A 171 -21.51 3.89 16.37
C GLU A 171 -21.64 2.43 16.82
N ALA A 172 -20.55 1.66 16.77
CA ALA A 172 -20.55 0.27 17.22
C ALA A 172 -20.90 0.15 18.71
N THR A 173 -20.34 1.02 19.55
CA THR A 173 -20.62 1.03 21.00
C THR A 173 -22.06 1.48 21.27
N ASN A 174 -22.49 2.55 20.60
CA ASN A 174 -23.83 3.11 20.74
C ASN A 174 -24.91 2.11 20.31
N TYR A 175 -24.65 1.30 19.29
CA TYR A 175 -25.53 0.19 18.90
C TYR A 175 -25.83 -0.75 20.07
N PHE A 176 -24.81 -1.17 20.83
CA PHE A 176 -25.00 -2.04 22.01
C PHE A 176 -25.74 -1.33 23.15
N ILE A 177 -25.42 -0.06 23.42
CA ILE A 177 -26.10 0.72 24.46
C ILE A 177 -27.60 0.83 24.13
N ASN A 178 -27.95 1.13 22.87
CA ASN A 178 -29.33 1.24 22.41
C ASN A 178 -30.11 -0.08 22.43
N LYS A 179 -29.40 -1.23 22.44
CA LYS A 179 -29.99 -2.55 22.69
C LYS A 179 -30.18 -2.86 24.18
N GLY A 180 -29.78 -1.96 25.08
CA GLY A 180 -29.92 -2.10 26.53
C GLY A 180 -28.71 -2.72 27.23
N TYR A 181 -27.61 -2.98 26.52
CA TYR A 181 -26.39 -3.49 27.14
C TYR A 181 -25.69 -2.39 27.94
N LYS A 182 -25.37 -2.69 29.20
CA LYS A 182 -24.70 -1.76 30.13
C LYS A 182 -23.26 -2.14 30.44
N ASN A 183 -22.89 -3.40 30.18
CA ASN A 183 -21.54 -3.91 30.37
C ASN A 183 -20.95 -4.23 29.01
N ILE A 184 -20.22 -3.27 28.45
CA ILE A 184 -19.62 -3.38 27.12
C ILE A 184 -18.10 -3.39 27.31
N ALA A 185 -17.44 -4.42 26.81
CA ALA A 185 -15.99 -4.50 26.80
C ALA A 185 -15.43 -4.04 25.45
N PHE A 186 -14.26 -3.41 25.48
CA PHE A 186 -13.54 -2.96 24.32
C PHE A 186 -12.25 -3.76 24.18
N VAL A 187 -12.17 -4.55 23.11
CA VAL A 187 -10.96 -5.29 22.74
C VAL A 187 -10.45 -4.73 21.42
N ALA A 188 -9.23 -4.20 21.43
CA ALA A 188 -8.58 -3.62 20.27
C ALA A 188 -7.22 -4.27 19.99
N GLY A 189 -6.74 -4.09 18.77
CA GLY A 189 -5.40 -4.50 18.37
C GLY A 189 -4.32 -3.61 18.98
N ASN A 190 -3.15 -3.57 18.35
CA ASN A 190 -1.98 -2.88 18.90
C ASN A 190 -2.31 -1.42 19.24
N LYS A 191 -2.04 -1.03 20.50
CA LYS A 191 -2.29 0.33 21.02
C LYS A 191 -1.44 1.41 20.34
N GLU A 192 -0.34 1.04 19.69
CA GLU A 192 0.54 1.98 18.99
C GLU A 192 -0.03 2.42 17.64
N LEU A 193 -1.04 1.72 17.11
CA LEU A 193 -1.66 2.08 15.84
C LEU A 193 -2.75 3.13 16.04
N VAL A 194 -2.78 4.12 15.14
CA VAL A 194 -3.74 5.23 15.22
C VAL A 194 -5.19 4.74 15.14
N VAL A 195 -5.46 3.74 14.31
CA VAL A 195 -6.79 3.11 14.18
C VAL A 195 -7.32 2.56 15.52
N SER A 196 -6.46 1.95 16.34
CA SER A 196 -6.85 1.40 17.64
C SER A 196 -7.21 2.51 18.62
N GLN A 197 -6.43 3.60 18.63
CA GLN A 197 -6.66 4.76 19.49
C GLN A 197 -7.92 5.54 19.09
N ASP A 198 -8.16 5.72 17.80
CA ASP A 198 -9.35 6.40 17.28
C ASP A 198 -10.62 5.61 17.64
N ARG A 199 -10.63 4.28 17.43
CA ARG A 199 -11.77 3.43 17.84
C ARG A 199 -11.99 3.43 19.35
N TYR A 200 -10.91 3.43 20.13
CA TYR A 200 -11.00 3.55 21.59
C TYR A 200 -11.59 4.89 22.01
N THR A 201 -11.23 5.97 21.31
CA THR A 201 -11.81 7.30 21.52
C THR A 201 -13.30 7.30 21.20
N GLY A 202 -13.71 6.68 20.09
CA GLY A 202 -15.12 6.47 19.75
C GLY A 202 -15.90 5.74 20.84
N TYR A 203 -15.35 4.63 21.34
CA TYR A 203 -15.91 3.86 22.45
C TYR A 203 -16.10 4.70 23.71
N LYS A 204 -15.07 5.43 24.16
CA LYS A 204 -15.15 6.34 25.33
C LYS A 204 -16.20 7.42 25.12
N ASN A 205 -16.28 8.00 23.93
CA ASN A 205 -17.25 9.04 23.60
C ASN A 205 -18.69 8.51 23.68
N ALA A 206 -18.94 7.29 23.21
CA ALA A 206 -20.25 6.65 23.30
C ALA A 206 -20.66 6.40 24.75
N LEU A 207 -19.78 5.81 25.57
CA LEU A 207 -20.06 5.60 27.00
C LEU A 207 -20.39 6.92 27.71
N LYS A 208 -19.56 7.94 27.47
CA LYS A 208 -19.74 9.29 28.05
C LYS A 208 -21.09 9.89 27.65
N SER A 209 -21.50 9.78 26.38
CA SER A 209 -22.76 10.33 25.90
C SER A 209 -24.01 9.71 26.53
N HIS A 210 -23.89 8.48 27.06
CA HIS A 210 -24.95 7.76 27.77
C HIS A 210 -24.75 7.71 29.30
N ASN A 211 -23.81 8.51 29.84
CA ASN A 211 -23.46 8.54 31.26
C ASN A 211 -23.07 7.15 31.83
N ILE A 212 -22.45 6.29 31.01
CA ILE A 212 -21.89 5.01 31.44
C ILE A 212 -20.43 5.26 31.86
N PRO A 213 -20.03 4.92 33.08
CA PRO A 213 -18.64 5.08 33.50
C PRO A 213 -17.72 4.14 32.72
N LEU A 214 -16.55 4.65 32.33
CA LEU A 214 -15.49 3.85 31.76
C LEU A 214 -14.91 2.93 32.84
N ASP A 215 -14.86 1.63 32.54
CA ASP A 215 -14.22 0.62 33.37
C ASP A 215 -12.98 0.11 32.64
N GLU A 216 -11.80 0.52 33.11
CA GLU A 216 -10.52 0.17 32.48
C GLU A 216 -10.27 -1.36 32.50
N ASN A 217 -10.90 -2.12 33.41
CA ASN A 217 -10.80 -3.58 33.42
C ASN A 217 -11.52 -4.22 32.22
N LYS A 218 -12.42 -3.48 31.56
CA LYS A 218 -13.12 -3.90 30.34
C LYS A 218 -12.44 -3.43 29.06
N VAL A 219 -11.25 -2.83 29.17
CA VAL A 219 -10.46 -2.35 28.04
C VAL A 219 -9.23 -3.24 27.89
N LYS A 220 -9.08 -3.86 26.71
CA LYS A 220 -7.90 -4.66 26.40
C LYS A 220 -7.35 -4.31 25.03
N PHE A 221 -6.07 -3.95 25.01
CA PHE A 221 -5.28 -3.89 23.78
C PHE A 221 -4.45 -5.18 23.68
N VAL A 222 -4.48 -5.80 22.51
CA VAL A 222 -3.72 -7.02 22.18
C VAL A 222 -2.83 -6.76 20.96
N SER A 223 -1.73 -7.50 20.82
CA SER A 223 -0.81 -7.35 19.68
C SER A 223 -1.46 -7.74 18.36
N GLY A 224 -2.40 -8.69 18.38
CA GLY A 224 -3.12 -9.18 17.21
C GLY A 224 -4.54 -9.66 17.52
N PHE A 225 -5.29 -9.95 16.47
CA PHE A 225 -6.60 -10.62 16.56
C PHE A 225 -6.47 -12.07 16.08
N LEU A 226 -5.43 -12.77 16.52
CA LEU A 226 -5.29 -14.19 16.20
C LEU A 226 -6.24 -15.00 17.09
N LEU A 227 -6.79 -16.09 16.57
CA LEU A 227 -7.60 -17.04 17.35
C LEU A 227 -6.82 -17.61 18.56
N GLU A 228 -5.50 -17.62 18.45
CA GLU A 228 -4.56 -18.05 19.49
C GLU A 228 -4.22 -16.94 20.49
N ASP A 229 -4.51 -15.67 20.16
CA ASP A 229 -4.28 -14.55 21.05
C ASP A 229 -5.27 -14.60 22.22
N SER A 230 -4.76 -14.32 23.41
CA SER A 230 -5.51 -14.31 24.67
C SER A 230 -6.61 -13.24 24.75
N ALA A 231 -6.93 -12.57 23.64
CA ALA A 231 -7.97 -11.55 23.47
C ALA A 231 -9.36 -12.02 23.96
N TYR A 232 -9.66 -13.32 23.86
CA TYR A 232 -10.93 -13.91 24.29
C TYR A 232 -10.95 -14.40 25.75
N LYS A 233 -9.83 -14.30 26.48
CA LYS A 233 -9.75 -14.65 27.92
C LYS A 233 -10.04 -13.42 28.77
N ILE A 234 -11.24 -12.86 28.63
CA ILE A 234 -11.74 -11.83 29.57
C ILE A 234 -12.46 -12.60 30.68
N SER A 235 -11.77 -12.78 31.81
CA SER A 235 -12.32 -13.38 33.04
C SER A 235 -12.94 -12.31 33.94
#